data_AF-A0A2T2UK08-F1
#
_entry.id   AF-A0A2T2UK08-F1
#
_cell.length_a   1.000
_cell.length_b   1.000
_cell.length_c   1.000
_cell.angle_alpha   90.00
_cell.angle_beta   90.00
_cell.angle_gamma   90.00
#
_symmetry.space_group_name_H-M   'P 1'
#
loop_
_entity.id
_entity.type
_entity.pdbx_description
1 polymer ?
#
loop_
_entity_poly.entity_id
_entity_poly.type
_entity_poly.pdbx_seq_one_letter_code
_entity_poly.pdbx_strand_id
1 'polypeptide(L)'
;MIFAQDPAKPDPLRAAIQRHYRIDEDAWVSELLDHVDLPDDERRRIEGHARRLVEAVRAGRLGRGGVDAFMVEYELSSEEGVALMCLAEALLRIPDTETADRLIRDKIGSGDWAEHRGHSPSLFVNASTWGLM
;
A
#
# COMPACT_ATOMS: atom_id res chain seq x y z
N MET A 1 -38.28 5.90 14.91
CA MET A 1 -37.91 5.71 13.50
C MET A 1 -37.45 7.06 12.97
N ILE A 2 -36.22 7.18 12.45
CA ILE A 2 -35.56 8.46 12.14
C ILE A 2 -35.96 9.03 10.75
N PHE A 3 -36.73 8.27 9.96
CA PHE A 3 -37.24 8.75 8.67
C PHE A 3 -38.75 8.94 8.74
N ALA A 4 -39.19 10.15 8.40
CA ALA A 4 -40.60 10.54 8.35
C ALA A 4 -41.31 10.11 7.05
N GLN A 5 -40.55 9.66 6.05
CA GLN A 5 -41.03 9.17 4.77
C GLN A 5 -40.18 7.98 4.32
N ASP A 6 -40.81 6.98 3.72
CA ASP A 6 -40.08 5.90 3.05
C ASP A 6 -39.23 6.48 1.91
N PRO A 7 -37.98 6.01 1.72
CA PRO A 7 -37.15 6.44 0.61
C PRO A 7 -37.83 6.15 -0.72
N ALA A 8 -37.64 7.04 -1.70
CA ALA A 8 -38.19 6.88 -3.04
C ALA A 8 -37.80 5.51 -3.62
N LYS A 9 -38.78 4.83 -4.26
CA LYS A 9 -38.55 3.53 -4.89
C LYS A 9 -37.45 3.68 -5.94
N PRO A 10 -36.42 2.81 -5.92
CA PRO A 10 -35.34 2.89 -6.89
C PRO A 10 -35.88 2.61 -8.29
N ASP A 11 -35.33 3.32 -9.28
CA ASP A 11 -35.53 2.97 -10.68
C ASP A 11 -34.98 1.55 -10.97
N PRO A 12 -35.33 0.93 -12.12
CA PRO A 12 -34.90 -0.44 -12.42
C PRO A 12 -33.39 -0.68 -12.42
N LEU A 13 -32.58 0.31 -12.83
CA LEU A 13 -31.11 0.19 -12.84
C LEU A 13 -30.55 0.29 -11.41
N ARG A 14 -31.07 1.21 -10.61
CA ARG A 14 -30.70 1.34 -9.20
C ARG A 14 -31.13 0.13 -8.38
N ALA A 15 -32.30 -0.45 -8.69
CA ALA A 15 -32.75 -1.70 -8.09
C ALA A 15 -31.82 -2.86 -8.45
N ALA A 16 -31.30 -2.91 -9.68
CA ALA A 16 -30.31 -3.91 -10.08
C ALA A 16 -29.02 -3.79 -9.26
N ILE A 17 -28.48 -2.59 -9.07
CA ILE A 17 -27.31 -2.37 -8.20
C ILE A 17 -27.59 -2.84 -6.76
N GLN A 18 -28.76 -2.49 -6.21
CA GLN A 18 -29.13 -2.88 -4.84
C GLN A 18 -29.22 -4.41 -4.67
N ARG A 19 -29.71 -5.13 -5.68
CA ARG A 19 -29.78 -6.60 -5.66
C ARG A 19 -28.39 -7.26 -5.56
N HIS A 20 -27.37 -6.65 -6.16
CA HIS A 20 -26.00 -7.19 -6.13
C HIS A 20 -25.18 -6.76 -4.90
N TYR A 21 -25.78 -6.01 -3.96
CA TYR A 21 -25.06 -5.48 -2.80
C TYR A 21 -24.53 -6.58 -1.85
N ARG A 22 -25.24 -7.71 -1.75
CA ARG A 22 -24.87 -8.88 -0.93
C ARG A 22 -25.24 -10.18 -1.65
N ILE A 23 -25.01 -10.22 -2.96
CA ILE A 23 -25.19 -11.44 -3.73
C ILE A 23 -24.16 -12.48 -3.27
N ASP A 24 -24.52 -13.75 -3.40
CA ASP A 24 -23.59 -14.86 -3.20
C ASP A 24 -22.41 -14.76 -4.19
N GLU A 25 -21.19 -14.86 -3.68
CA GLU A 25 -19.97 -14.65 -4.48
C GLU A 25 -19.84 -15.72 -5.56
N ASP A 26 -20.03 -16.99 -5.22
CA ASP A 26 -19.89 -18.12 -6.16
C ASP A 26 -20.91 -18.03 -7.30
N ALA A 27 -22.16 -17.71 -6.96
CA ALA A 27 -23.21 -17.50 -7.94
C ALA A 27 -22.89 -16.34 -8.88
N TRP A 28 -22.42 -15.21 -8.34
CA TRP A 28 -22.13 -14.02 -9.14
C TRP A 28 -20.87 -14.17 -9.99
N VAL A 29 -19.80 -14.78 -9.46
CA VAL A 29 -18.58 -15.08 -10.23
C VAL A 29 -18.91 -16.01 -11.39
N SER A 30 -19.75 -17.03 -11.18
CA SER A 30 -20.19 -17.93 -12.25
C SER A 30 -20.91 -17.18 -13.38
N GLU A 31 -21.82 -16.26 -13.03
CA GLU A 31 -22.51 -15.40 -14.00
C GLU A 31 -21.54 -14.44 -14.73
N LEU A 32 -20.57 -13.87 -14.02
CA LEU A 32 -19.57 -13.00 -14.62
C LEU A 32 -18.65 -13.75 -15.60
N LEU A 33 -18.33 -15.02 -15.34
CA LEU A 33 -17.49 -15.83 -16.23
C LEU A 33 -18.15 -16.03 -17.61
N ASP A 34 -19.48 -16.12 -17.68
CA ASP A 34 -20.22 -16.19 -18.95
C ASP A 34 -20.05 -14.92 -19.80
N HIS A 35 -19.67 -13.79 -19.18
CA HIS A 35 -19.38 -12.54 -19.86
C HIS A 35 -17.92 -12.37 -20.27
N VAL A 36 -17.03 -13.28 -19.86
CA VAL A 36 -15.58 -13.21 -20.11
C VAL A 36 -15.17 -14.29 -21.11
N ASP A 37 -15.73 -14.22 -22.31
CA ASP A 37 -15.21 -14.98 -23.46
C ASP A 37 -14.11 -14.18 -24.14
N LEU A 38 -12.86 -14.66 -23.99
CA LEU A 38 -11.66 -14.03 -24.54
C LEU A 38 -10.97 -15.04 -25.47
N PRO A 39 -11.03 -14.83 -26.80
CA PRO A 39 -10.34 -15.68 -27.75
C PRO A 39 -8.84 -15.77 -27.47
N ASP A 40 -8.23 -16.91 -27.81
CA ASP A 40 -6.84 -17.19 -27.47
C ASP A 40 -5.83 -16.19 -28.06
N ASP A 41 -6.13 -15.60 -29.23
CA ASP A 41 -5.31 -14.56 -29.82
C ASP A 41 -5.36 -13.26 -29.00
N GLU A 42 -6.55 -12.87 -28.52
CA GLU A 42 -6.72 -11.71 -27.63
C GLU A 42 -5.96 -11.92 -26.33
N ARG A 43 -6.09 -13.11 -25.72
CA ARG A 43 -5.36 -13.48 -24.50
C ARG A 43 -3.85 -13.35 -24.69
N ARG A 44 -3.29 -13.87 -25.79
CA ARG A 44 -1.86 -13.73 -26.11
C ARG A 44 -1.43 -12.28 -26.30
N ARG A 45 -2.26 -11.44 -26.93
CA ARG A 45 -1.96 -10.00 -27.08
C ARG A 45 -1.94 -9.29 -25.73
N ILE A 46 -2.93 -9.55 -24.88
CA ILE A 46 -3.04 -8.99 -23.52
C ILE A 46 -1.81 -9.40 -22.70
N GLU A 47 -1.48 -10.69 -22.68
CA GLU A 47 -0.31 -11.21 -21.96
C GLU A 47 0.99 -10.57 -22.45
N GLY A 48 1.19 -10.51 -23.76
CA GLY A 48 2.36 -9.87 -24.35
C GLY A 48 2.47 -8.38 -24.01
N HIS A 49 1.33 -7.67 -23.93
CA HIS A 49 1.32 -6.26 -23.52
C HIS A 49 1.61 -6.10 -22.03
N ALA A 50 0.94 -6.87 -21.17
CA ALA A 50 1.16 -6.86 -19.73
C ALA A 50 2.62 -7.17 -19.38
N ARG A 51 3.22 -8.16 -20.04
CA ARG A 51 4.63 -8.50 -19.85
C ARG A 51 5.56 -7.33 -20.17
N ARG A 52 5.36 -6.64 -21.28
CA ARG A 52 6.16 -5.44 -21.62
C ARG A 52 6.04 -4.34 -20.57
N LEU A 53 4.83 -4.11 -20.04
CA LEU A 53 4.61 -3.12 -18.97
C LEU A 53 5.38 -3.51 -17.70
N VAL A 54 5.29 -4.78 -17.29
CA VAL A 54 6.01 -5.29 -16.10
C VAL A 54 7.52 -5.19 -16.28
N GLU A 55 8.05 -5.59 -17.45
CA GLU A 55 9.46 -5.47 -17.79
C GLU A 55 9.93 -4.01 -17.71
N ALA A 56 9.16 -3.06 -18.25
CA ALA A 56 9.47 -1.64 -18.20
C ALA A 56 9.47 -1.08 -16.76
N VAL A 57 8.48 -1.44 -15.94
CA VAL A 57 8.41 -1.02 -14.52
C VAL A 57 9.61 -1.57 -13.74
N ARG A 58 9.96 -2.84 -13.95
CA ARG A 58 11.10 -3.48 -13.28
C ARG A 58 12.43 -2.86 -13.71
N ALA A 59 12.61 -2.56 -15.01
CA ALA A 59 13.79 -1.87 -15.51
C ALA A 59 13.90 -0.44 -14.94
N GLY A 60 12.79 0.27 -14.81
CA GLY A 60 12.73 1.64 -14.27
C GLY A 60 13.03 1.73 -12.77
N ARG A 61 12.81 0.66 -11.99
CA ARG A 61 13.11 0.62 -10.54
C ARG A 61 14.61 0.67 -10.22
N LEU A 62 15.48 0.24 -11.15
CA LEU A 62 16.94 0.24 -10.95
C LEU A 62 17.58 1.65 -10.95
N GLY A 63 16.81 2.72 -11.23
CA GLY A 63 17.34 4.09 -11.33
C GLY A 63 16.72 5.13 -10.39
N ARG A 64 15.77 4.76 -9.52
CA ARG A 64 15.07 5.68 -8.59
C ARG A 64 15.06 5.19 -7.14
N GLY A 65 16.01 4.34 -6.78
CA GLY A 65 16.10 3.63 -5.50
C GLY A 65 16.67 4.45 -4.34
N GLY A 66 16.05 5.58 -4.03
CA GLY A 66 16.21 6.20 -2.71
C GLY A 66 15.02 5.83 -1.84
N VAL A 67 13.85 6.35 -2.19
CA VAL A 67 12.65 6.22 -1.38
C VAL A 67 12.01 4.84 -1.53
N ASP A 68 11.82 4.29 -2.73
CA ASP A 68 11.18 2.98 -2.90
C ASP A 68 11.92 1.83 -2.23
N ALA A 69 13.26 1.80 -2.33
CA ALA A 69 14.07 0.78 -1.67
C ALA A 69 14.07 0.95 -0.15
N PHE A 70 14.07 2.20 0.32
CA PHE A 70 13.96 2.54 1.73
C PHE A 70 12.58 2.25 2.32
N MET A 71 11.49 2.40 1.55
CA MET A 71 10.14 2.01 1.97
C MET A 71 9.96 0.49 1.99
N VAL A 72 10.73 -0.26 1.21
CA VAL A 72 10.77 -1.73 1.29
C VAL A 72 11.56 -2.18 2.52
N GLU A 73 12.68 -1.53 2.83
CA GLU A 73 13.50 -1.83 4.02
C GLU A 73 12.83 -1.35 5.32
N TYR A 74 12.18 -0.19 5.28
CA TYR A 74 11.45 0.48 6.36
C TYR A 74 10.06 0.84 5.86
N GLU A 75 9.13 -0.11 5.92
CA GLU A 75 7.72 0.10 5.55
C GLU A 75 7.19 1.42 6.13
N LEU A 76 6.67 2.33 5.30
CA LEU A 76 6.16 3.63 5.78
C LEU A 76 4.98 3.52 6.75
N SER A 77 4.35 2.35 6.82
CA SER A 77 3.32 2.02 7.80
C SER A 77 3.88 1.58 9.14
N SER A 78 5.19 1.34 9.25
CA SER A 78 5.84 1.02 10.51
C SER A 78 6.15 2.29 11.30
N GLU A 79 6.11 2.21 12.64
CA GLU A 79 6.50 3.34 13.50
C GLU A 79 7.92 3.81 13.21
N GLU A 80 8.81 2.89 12.83
CA GLU A 80 10.20 3.16 12.45
C GLU A 80 10.28 3.95 11.13
N GLY A 81 9.53 3.56 10.11
CA GLY A 81 9.45 4.25 8.82
C GLY A 81 8.89 5.66 8.95
N VAL A 82 7.85 5.84 9.77
CA VAL A 82 7.29 7.17 10.08
C VAL A 82 8.30 8.05 10.82
N ALA A 83 8.95 7.51 11.87
CA ALA A 83 9.95 8.26 12.64
C ALA A 83 11.12 8.70 11.76
N LEU A 84 11.55 7.84 10.84
CA LEU A 84 12.66 8.08 9.93
C LEU A 84 12.32 9.12 8.84
N MET A 85 11.09 9.13 8.32
CA MET A 85 10.60 10.18 7.43
C MET A 85 10.46 11.54 8.14
N CYS A 86 9.96 11.56 9.36
CA CYS A 86 9.89 12.77 10.19
C CYS A 86 11.29 13.33 10.48
N LEU A 87 12.27 12.46 10.73
CA LEU A 87 13.66 12.85 10.92
C LEU A 87 14.27 13.43 9.63
N ALA A 88 14.02 12.80 8.49
CA ALA A 88 14.43 13.33 7.19
C ALA A 88 13.80 14.71 6.91
N GLU A 89 12.51 14.89 7.20
CA GLU A 89 11.83 16.19 7.08
C GLU A 89 12.46 17.25 8.00
N ALA A 90 12.71 16.91 9.26
CA ALA A 90 13.33 17.82 10.23
C ALA A 90 14.74 18.25 9.79
N LEU A 91 15.52 17.33 9.23
CA LEU A 91 16.86 17.59 8.70
C LEU A 91 16.81 18.48 7.44
N LEU A 92 15.84 18.28 6.54
CA LEU A 92 15.66 19.13 5.35
C LEU A 92 15.25 20.57 5.68
N ARG A 93 14.72 20.83 6.89
CA ARG A 93 14.41 22.19 7.39
C ARG A 93 15.65 22.92 7.91
N ILE A 94 16.79 22.24 8.07
CA ILE A 94 18.06 22.88 8.45
C ILE A 94 18.66 23.51 7.18
N PRO A 95 18.84 24.84 7.15
CA PRO A 95 19.24 25.54 5.93
C PRO A 95 20.71 25.33 5.53
N ASP A 96 21.57 24.89 6.47
CA ASP A 96 22.97 24.61 6.21
C ASP A 96 23.28 23.10 6.33
N THR A 97 23.96 22.57 5.31
CA THR A 97 24.23 21.13 5.21
C THR A 97 25.25 20.66 6.24
N GLU A 98 26.18 21.52 6.67
CA GLU A 98 27.20 21.17 7.67
C GLU A 98 26.59 20.92 9.06
N THR A 99 25.63 21.75 9.49
CA THR A 99 24.91 21.56 10.76
C THR A 99 23.98 20.37 10.70
N ALA A 100 23.32 20.13 9.57
CA ALA A 100 22.52 18.92 9.37
C ALA A 100 23.39 17.65 9.51
N ASP A 101 24.54 17.59 8.85
CA ASP A 101 25.47 16.45 8.92
C ASP A 101 26.07 16.26 10.30
N ARG A 102 26.39 17.35 11.00
CA ARG A 102 26.86 17.31 12.38
C ARG A 102 25.78 16.80 13.34
N LEU A 103 24.52 17.19 13.13
CA LEU A 103 23.40 16.71 13.93
C LEU A 103 23.14 15.22 13.68
N ILE A 104 23.21 14.77 12.43
CA ILE A 104 23.15 13.34 12.07
C ILE A 104 24.25 12.58 12.80
N ARG A 105 25.50 13.05 12.74
CA ARG A 105 26.63 12.36 13.38
C ARG A 105 26.51 12.34 14.91
N ASP A 106 26.07 13.44 15.52
CA ASP A 106 25.98 13.59 16.98
C ASP A 106 24.78 12.85 17.59
N LYS A 107 23.63 12.84 16.91
CA LYS A 107 22.36 12.31 17.46
C LYS A 107 21.90 10.98 16.87
N ILE A 108 22.25 10.71 15.61
CA ILE A 108 21.88 9.44 14.94
C ILE A 108 23.06 8.46 15.00
N GLY A 109 24.29 8.92 14.80
CA GLY A 109 25.49 8.06 14.80
C GLY A 109 25.92 7.53 16.17
N SER A 110 25.41 8.11 17.27
CA SER A 110 25.72 7.73 18.66
C SER A 110 24.58 7.01 19.37
N GLY A 111 23.41 6.89 18.73
CA GLY A 111 22.28 6.13 19.25
C GLY A 111 22.59 4.64 19.18
N ASP A 112 22.37 3.91 20.26
CA ASP A 112 22.61 2.46 20.32
C ASP A 112 21.47 1.70 19.62
N TRP A 113 21.37 1.87 18.29
CA TRP A 113 20.41 1.19 17.43
C TRP A 113 20.64 -0.33 17.39
N ALA A 114 21.83 -0.77 17.80
CA ALA A 114 22.16 -2.19 17.93
C ALA A 114 21.60 -2.79 19.23
N GLU A 115 21.61 -2.04 20.34
CA GLU A 115 21.08 -2.49 21.64
C GLU A 115 19.55 -2.48 21.72
N HIS A 116 18.87 -1.68 20.87
CA HIS A 116 17.41 -1.63 20.80
C HIS A 116 16.79 -2.65 19.82
N ARG A 117 17.58 -3.55 19.21
CA ARG A 117 17.09 -4.70 18.42
C ARG A 117 16.49 -5.82 19.29
N GLY A 118 15.54 -5.49 20.16
CA GLY A 118 14.63 -6.47 20.75
C GLY A 118 14.31 -6.36 22.25
N HIS A 119 14.55 -5.24 22.93
CA HIS A 119 14.41 -5.18 24.41
C HIS A 119 13.63 -3.96 24.96
N SER A 120 12.59 -3.47 24.27
CA SER A 120 11.59 -2.62 24.95
C SER A 120 10.36 -3.46 25.33
N PRO A 121 10.00 -3.50 26.63
CA PRO A 121 8.96 -4.39 27.14
C PRO A 121 7.57 -3.76 26.97
N SER A 122 6.63 -4.59 26.54
CA SER A 122 5.17 -4.47 26.75
C SER A 122 4.32 -3.90 25.61
N LEU A 123 3.62 -4.85 24.97
CA LEU A 123 2.22 -4.77 24.55
C LEU A 123 1.83 -3.83 23.41
N PHE A 124 1.94 -4.33 22.18
CA PHE A 124 0.81 -4.47 21.24
C PHE A 124 1.14 -5.65 20.29
N VAL A 125 1.27 -6.89 20.75
CA VAL A 125 0.14 -7.82 21.01
C VAL A 125 -1.12 -7.51 20.20
N ASN A 126 -0.95 -7.29 18.90
CA ASN A 126 -1.76 -7.87 17.83
C ASN A 126 -1.12 -7.50 16.48
N ALA A 127 0.04 -8.09 16.27
CA ALA A 127 0.78 -8.07 15.02
C ALA A 127 0.23 -9.15 14.05
N SER A 128 -1.08 -9.41 14.07
CA SER A 128 -1.76 -10.31 13.12
C SER A 128 -1.57 -9.88 11.65
N THR A 129 -0.98 -8.71 11.41
CA THR A 129 -0.59 -8.17 10.09
C THR A 129 0.88 -8.42 9.72
N TRP A 130 1.73 -8.98 10.60
CA TRP A 130 3.05 -9.47 10.19
C TRP A 130 2.96 -10.68 9.22
N GLY A 131 1.75 -11.16 8.88
CA GLY A 131 1.51 -12.35 8.06
C GLY A 131 0.58 -12.17 6.85
N LEU A 132 0.36 -10.94 6.36
CA LEU A 132 -0.10 -10.72 4.97
C LEU A 132 1.06 -10.23 4.05
N MET A 133 2.28 -10.37 4.54
CA MET A 133 3.52 -10.49 3.77
C MET A 133 4.19 -11.81 4.12
#